data_AF-A0A645A2K2-F1
#
_entry.id   AF-A0A645A2K2-F1
#
_cell.length_a   1.000
_cell.length_b   1.000
_cell.length_c   1.000
_cell.angle_alpha   90.00
_cell.angle_beta   90.00
_cell.angle_gamma   90.00
#
_symmetry.space_group_name_H-M   'P 1'
#
loop_
_entity.id
_entity.type
_entity.pdbx_description
1 polymer ?
#
loop_
_entity_poly.entity_id
_entity_poly.type
_entity_poly.pdbx_seq_one_letter_code
_entity_poly.pdbx_strand_id
1 'polypeptide(L)'
;MQQAFNLNPTMVRQLEKHLSEFTFFFPNANDLQSPSDELINELDRFIEAIVSKSNKGQLQSLKGGSSFPEYDFGRLVLVINESEELFMQKWLGLLGLRYSQFTKQHWMRIKALSNRLANWPKLAEYNDLKPADDLASYMVQRINEFLYSPKAWSLPASDERKTGVVQKLSEKISDEINQLVFNRVKIDNHAQWILAFNYKGSGSTLQRAQEIRSIFEKVIPQPRITYDSVSGDLLDNIREIIERALALIKEEESKS
;
A
#
# COMPACT_ATOMS: atom_id res chain seq x y z
N MET A 1 -22.10 51.32 -32.41
CA MET A 1 -21.38 50.27 -31.65
C MET A 1 -20.51 50.96 -30.62
N GLN A 2 -20.88 50.89 -29.34
CA GLN A 2 -20.00 51.04 -28.17
C GLN A 2 -20.86 50.72 -26.94
N GLN A 3 -20.81 49.48 -26.46
CA GLN A 3 -21.34 49.13 -25.15
C GLN A 3 -20.34 49.64 -24.12
N ALA A 4 -20.68 50.73 -23.42
CA ALA A 4 -19.96 51.14 -22.22
C ALA A 4 -20.24 50.08 -21.14
N PHE A 5 -19.24 49.29 -20.78
CA PHE A 5 -19.32 48.42 -19.61
C PHE A 5 -19.43 49.31 -18.36
N ASN A 6 -20.63 49.43 -17.81
CA ASN A 6 -20.86 50.03 -16.49
C ASN A 6 -20.28 49.09 -15.42
N LEU A 7 -18.96 49.09 -15.27
CA LEU A 7 -18.28 48.37 -14.20
C LEU A 7 -18.59 49.07 -12.88
N ASN A 8 -19.10 48.30 -11.92
CA ASN A 8 -19.35 48.77 -10.56
C ASN A 8 -18.05 49.38 -9.98
N PRO A 9 -18.06 50.57 -9.35
CA PRO A 9 -16.88 51.20 -8.76
C PRO A 9 -16.08 50.29 -7.81
N THR A 10 -16.75 49.35 -7.14
CA THR A 10 -16.10 48.36 -6.29
C THR A 10 -15.33 47.31 -7.10
N MET A 11 -15.88 46.86 -8.23
CA MET A 11 -15.19 45.94 -9.16
C MET A 11 -14.01 46.61 -9.85
N VAL A 12 -14.13 47.89 -10.22
CA VAL A 12 -13.01 48.66 -10.77
C VAL A 12 -11.85 48.71 -9.77
N ARG A 13 -12.12 49.05 -8.51
CA ARG A 13 -11.09 49.05 -7.46
C ARG A 13 -10.46 47.68 -7.21
N GLN A 14 -11.25 46.61 -7.28
CA GLN A 14 -10.73 45.25 -7.12
C GLN A 14 -9.83 44.83 -8.29
N LEU A 15 -10.22 45.19 -9.52
CA LEU A 15 -9.42 44.94 -10.72
C LEU A 15 -8.15 45.79 -10.73
N GLU A 16 -8.23 47.07 -10.39
CA GLU A 16 -7.05 47.95 -10.26
C GLU A 16 -6.08 47.42 -9.22
N LYS A 17 -6.59 47.01 -8.05
CA LYS A 17 -5.77 46.40 -7.01
C LYS A 17 -5.10 45.11 -7.52
N HIS A 18 -5.86 44.22 -8.13
CA HIS A 18 -5.33 42.97 -8.66
C HIS A 18 -4.30 43.19 -9.78
N LEU A 19 -4.54 44.13 -10.69
CA LEU A 19 -3.60 44.47 -11.76
C LEU A 19 -2.33 45.11 -11.18
N SER A 20 -2.44 45.94 -10.15
CA SER A 20 -1.27 46.52 -9.47
C SER A 20 -0.43 45.49 -8.69
N GLU A 21 -1.04 44.40 -8.24
CA GLU A 21 -0.38 43.34 -7.47
C GLU A 21 0.21 42.23 -8.36
N PHE A 22 -0.29 42.05 -9.59
CA PHE A 22 0.06 40.90 -10.45
C PHE A 22 0.48 41.25 -11.88
N THR A 23 0.75 42.52 -12.17
CA THR A 23 1.33 42.93 -13.45
C THR A 23 2.77 43.36 -13.22
N PHE A 24 3.71 42.67 -13.85
CA PHE A 24 5.15 42.92 -13.73
C PHE A 24 5.69 43.41 -15.07
N PHE A 25 6.59 44.38 -15.02
CA PHE A 25 7.19 44.94 -16.23
C PHE A 25 8.71 44.78 -16.18
N PHE A 26 9.28 44.14 -17.20
CA PHE A 26 10.71 43.87 -17.29
C PHE A 26 11.35 44.64 -18.45
N PRO A 27 11.69 45.92 -18.25
CA PRO A 27 12.36 46.71 -19.28
C PRO A 27 13.80 46.22 -19.48
N ASN A 28 14.27 46.23 -20.74
CA ASN A 28 15.67 46.01 -21.10
C ASN A 28 16.29 44.70 -20.58
N ALA A 29 15.49 43.63 -20.45
CA ALA A 29 15.94 42.30 -19.98
C ALA A 29 17.03 41.62 -20.85
N ASN A 30 17.44 42.24 -21.96
CA ASN A 30 18.51 41.74 -22.84
C ASN A 30 19.92 42.12 -22.34
N ASP A 31 20.07 43.10 -21.45
CA ASP A 31 21.37 43.51 -20.91
C ASP A 31 21.43 43.30 -19.39
N LEU A 32 21.76 42.07 -19.00
CA LEU A 32 21.86 41.63 -17.61
C LEU A 32 23.23 41.91 -16.98
N GLN A 33 24.17 42.54 -17.71
CA GLN A 33 25.51 42.82 -17.18
C GLN A 33 25.52 44.02 -16.21
N SER A 34 24.53 44.91 -16.29
CA SER A 34 24.33 46.03 -15.37
C SER A 34 22.84 46.38 -15.27
N PRO A 35 22.03 45.53 -14.60
CA PRO A 35 20.59 45.73 -14.50
C PRO A 35 20.28 47.04 -13.77
N SER A 36 19.25 47.76 -14.23
CA SER A 36 18.76 48.95 -13.52
C SER A 36 18.10 48.57 -12.20
N ASP A 37 18.14 49.48 -11.23
CA ASP A 37 17.46 49.29 -9.93
C ASP A 37 15.96 49.01 -10.11
N GLU A 38 15.34 49.56 -11.15
CA GLU A 38 13.94 49.34 -11.51
C GLU A 38 13.67 47.89 -11.94
N LEU A 39 14.56 47.31 -12.75
CA LEU A 39 14.47 45.91 -13.17
C LEU A 39 14.66 44.97 -11.97
N ILE A 40 15.60 45.27 -11.08
CA ILE A 40 15.85 44.49 -9.86
C ILE A 40 14.61 44.51 -8.96
N ASN A 41 14.05 45.69 -8.69
CA ASN A 41 12.87 45.82 -7.83
C ASN A 41 11.63 45.10 -8.40
N GLU A 42 11.43 45.14 -9.72
CA GLU A 42 10.33 44.41 -10.38
C GLU A 42 10.55 42.89 -10.37
N LEU A 43 11.80 42.43 -10.52
CA LEU A 43 12.15 41.02 -10.36
C LEU A 43 11.94 40.54 -8.92
N ASP A 44 12.32 41.34 -7.92
CA ASP A 44 12.09 41.01 -6.51
C ASP A 44 10.60 40.91 -6.20
N ARG A 45 9.78 41.87 -6.67
CA ARG A 45 8.31 41.80 -6.55
C ARG A 45 7.71 40.57 -7.23
N PHE A 46 8.21 40.23 -8.42
CA PHE A 46 7.75 39.04 -9.14
C PHE A 46 8.11 37.75 -8.40
N ILE A 47 9.34 37.65 -7.89
CA ILE A 47 9.80 36.52 -7.08
C ILE A 47 8.97 36.42 -5.80
N GLU A 48 8.72 37.53 -5.09
CA GLU A 48 7.88 37.56 -3.89
C GLU A 48 6.43 37.17 -4.17
N ALA A 49 5.85 37.62 -5.29
CA ALA A 49 4.51 37.25 -5.72
C ALA A 49 4.41 35.76 -6.08
N ILE A 50 5.44 35.20 -6.74
CA ILE A 50 5.54 33.76 -7.01
C ILE A 50 5.70 32.99 -5.71
N VAL A 51 6.57 33.44 -4.79
CA VAL A 51 6.84 32.77 -3.50
C VAL A 51 5.61 32.78 -2.60
N SER A 52 4.82 33.86 -2.62
CA SER A 52 3.59 33.98 -1.84
C SER A 52 2.40 33.19 -2.43
N LYS A 53 2.32 33.04 -3.76
CA LYS A 53 1.34 32.15 -4.44
C LYS A 53 1.78 30.69 -4.50
N SER A 54 3.08 30.44 -4.51
CA SER A 54 3.67 29.11 -4.34
C SER A 54 3.27 28.62 -2.97
N ASN A 55 2.48 27.55 -2.91
CA ASN A 55 2.15 26.90 -1.65
C ASN A 55 3.46 26.69 -0.88
N LYS A 56 3.57 27.22 0.34
CA LYS A 56 4.78 27.10 1.20
C LYS A 56 5.34 25.66 1.29
N GLY A 57 4.53 24.64 0.98
CA GLY A 57 4.96 23.25 0.82
C GLY A 57 5.91 22.97 -0.36
N GLN A 58 5.79 23.67 -1.50
CA GLN A 58 6.71 23.51 -2.65
C GLN A 58 8.09 24.13 -2.39
N LEU A 59 8.16 25.26 -1.67
CA LEU A 59 9.45 25.84 -1.25
C LEU A 59 10.14 25.05 -0.13
N GLN A 60 9.40 24.32 0.71
CA GLN A 60 9.99 23.38 1.67
C GLN A 60 10.51 22.11 1.01
N SER A 61 9.91 21.66 -0.09
CA SER A 61 10.43 20.57 -0.93
C SER A 61 11.84 20.85 -1.49
N LEU A 62 12.24 22.13 -1.58
CA LEU A 62 13.58 22.53 -2.02
C LEU A 62 14.65 22.43 -0.91
N LYS A 63 14.26 22.29 0.36
CA LYS A 63 15.21 22.17 1.49
C LYS A 63 15.76 20.76 1.70
N GLY A 64 15.52 19.83 0.78
CA GLY A 64 16.20 18.52 0.77
C GLY A 64 15.86 17.57 1.92
N GLY A 65 14.83 17.87 2.73
CA GLY A 65 14.38 16.95 3.78
C GLY A 65 13.67 15.74 3.19
N SER A 66 14.12 14.53 3.52
CA SER A 66 13.44 13.29 3.13
C SER A 66 12.09 13.18 3.84
N SER A 67 11.01 13.10 3.06
CA SER A 67 9.65 12.94 3.57
C SER A 67 9.26 11.47 3.60
N PHE A 68 8.65 11.04 4.70
CA PHE A 68 8.27 9.65 4.92
C PHE A 68 6.78 9.55 5.31
N PRO A 69 6.10 8.47 4.91
CA PRO A 69 4.71 8.25 5.28
C PRO A 69 4.58 7.89 6.77
N GLU A 70 3.53 8.39 7.39
CA GLU A 70 3.08 8.02 8.73
C GLU A 70 1.81 7.19 8.62
N TYR A 71 1.83 5.98 9.18
CA TYR A 71 0.72 5.03 9.08
C TYR A 71 -0.05 4.91 10.39
N ASP A 72 -1.35 4.65 10.28
CA ASP A 72 -2.18 4.21 11.39
C ASP A 72 -2.32 2.68 11.35
N PHE A 73 -1.48 1.99 12.13
CA PHE A 73 -1.46 0.54 12.17
C PHE A 73 -2.74 -0.09 12.70
N GLY A 74 -3.62 0.68 13.36
CA GLY A 74 -4.97 0.20 13.72
C GLY A 74 -5.80 -0.22 12.51
N ARG A 75 -5.50 0.36 11.32
CA ARG A 75 -6.19 0.02 10.07
C ARG A 75 -5.67 -1.26 9.41
N LEU A 76 -4.54 -1.82 9.84
CA LEU A 76 -4.06 -3.12 9.32
C LEU A 76 -5.03 -4.26 9.63
N VAL A 77 -5.85 -4.13 10.68
CA VAL A 77 -6.92 -5.10 10.97
C VAL A 77 -7.88 -5.22 9.78
N LEU A 78 -8.17 -4.13 9.07
CA LEU A 78 -9.03 -4.14 7.89
C LEU A 78 -8.37 -4.89 6.73
N VAL A 79 -7.06 -4.66 6.52
CA VAL A 79 -6.25 -5.37 5.52
C VAL A 79 -6.35 -6.89 5.73
N ILE A 80 -6.14 -7.35 6.97
CA ILE A 80 -6.21 -8.78 7.31
C ILE A 80 -7.64 -9.32 7.10
N ASN A 81 -8.66 -8.61 7.57
CA ASN A 81 -10.06 -9.03 7.41
C ASN A 81 -10.46 -9.21 5.94
N GLU A 82 -10.14 -8.24 5.09
CA GLU A 82 -10.52 -8.29 3.67
C GLU A 82 -9.75 -9.39 2.92
N SER A 83 -8.46 -9.57 3.24
CA SER A 83 -7.66 -10.65 2.66
C SER A 83 -8.14 -12.04 3.12
N GLU A 84 -8.53 -12.18 4.39
CA GLU A 84 -9.12 -13.40 4.94
C GLU A 84 -10.42 -13.77 4.22
N GLU A 85 -11.32 -12.80 4.08
CA GLU A 85 -12.64 -13.02 3.48
C GLU A 85 -12.49 -13.53 2.04
N LEU A 86 -11.67 -12.85 1.22
CA LEU A 86 -11.40 -13.23 -0.16
C LEU A 86 -10.75 -14.62 -0.25
N PHE A 87 -9.77 -14.88 0.60
CA PHE A 87 -9.06 -16.16 0.64
C PHE A 87 -10.00 -17.31 1.02
N MET A 88 -10.76 -17.15 2.10
CA MET A 88 -11.68 -18.17 2.60
C MET A 88 -12.87 -18.37 1.65
N GLN A 89 -13.38 -17.32 1.02
CA GLN A 89 -14.41 -17.46 -0.02
C GLN A 89 -13.94 -18.36 -1.16
N LYS A 90 -12.70 -18.14 -1.65
CA LYS A 90 -12.09 -18.98 -2.69
C LYS A 90 -11.90 -20.42 -2.21
N TRP A 91 -11.18 -20.60 -1.11
CA TRP A 91 -10.73 -21.91 -0.69
C TRP A 91 -11.83 -22.79 -0.12
N LEU A 92 -12.82 -22.24 0.57
CA LEU A 92 -14.00 -23.02 0.98
C LEU A 92 -14.84 -23.47 -0.21
N GLY A 93 -14.88 -22.67 -1.29
CA GLY A 93 -15.46 -23.05 -2.57
C GLY A 93 -14.74 -24.22 -3.23
N LEU A 94 -13.41 -24.08 -3.41
CA LEU A 94 -12.56 -25.12 -4.01
C LEU A 94 -12.61 -26.44 -3.21
N LEU A 95 -12.67 -26.38 -1.88
CA LEU A 95 -12.82 -27.54 -1.01
C LEU A 95 -14.24 -28.15 -1.02
N GLY A 96 -15.23 -27.42 -1.57
CA GLY A 96 -16.63 -27.83 -1.58
C GLY A 96 -17.28 -27.80 -0.20
N LEU A 97 -16.79 -26.94 0.69
CA LEU A 97 -17.33 -26.71 2.04
C LEU A 97 -18.33 -25.56 2.08
N ARG A 98 -18.30 -24.67 1.08
CA ARG A 98 -19.23 -23.56 0.92
C ARG A 98 -19.56 -23.39 -0.56
N TYR A 99 -20.80 -22.99 -0.84
CA TYR A 99 -21.17 -22.56 -2.20
C TYR A 99 -20.48 -21.22 -2.52
N SER A 100 -19.84 -21.13 -3.69
CA SER A 100 -19.19 -19.91 -4.17
C SER A 100 -19.08 -19.93 -5.69
N GLN A 101 -18.58 -18.85 -6.28
CA GLN A 101 -18.22 -18.79 -7.70
C GLN A 101 -17.08 -19.75 -8.08
N PHE A 102 -16.29 -20.20 -7.09
CA PHE A 102 -15.21 -21.17 -7.29
C PHE A 102 -15.76 -22.58 -7.17
N THR A 103 -15.67 -23.32 -8.27
CA THR A 103 -16.20 -24.68 -8.36
C THR A 103 -15.39 -25.65 -7.50
N LYS A 104 -16.11 -26.57 -6.86
CA LYS A 104 -15.50 -27.64 -6.06
C LYS A 104 -14.51 -28.43 -6.90
N GLN A 105 -13.30 -28.59 -6.38
CA GLN A 105 -12.25 -29.36 -7.01
C GLN A 105 -12.46 -30.86 -6.83
N HIS A 106 -12.01 -31.63 -7.82
CA HIS A 106 -12.03 -33.08 -7.72
C HIS A 106 -11.13 -33.55 -6.56
N TRP A 107 -11.59 -34.51 -5.76
CA TRP A 107 -10.92 -34.94 -4.51
C TRP A 107 -9.47 -35.39 -4.71
N MET A 108 -9.15 -36.01 -5.86
CA MET A 108 -7.78 -36.42 -6.19
C MET A 108 -6.82 -35.22 -6.28
N ARG A 109 -7.29 -34.05 -6.73
CA ARG A 109 -6.49 -32.83 -6.84
C ARG A 109 -6.20 -32.24 -5.46
N ILE A 110 -7.20 -32.20 -4.58
CA ILE A 110 -7.02 -31.78 -3.18
C ILE A 110 -6.07 -32.75 -2.44
N LYS A 111 -6.20 -34.05 -2.69
CA LYS A 111 -5.25 -35.04 -2.14
C LYS A 111 -3.83 -34.80 -2.67
N ALA A 112 -3.66 -34.55 -3.97
CA ALA A 112 -2.36 -34.23 -4.56
C ALA A 112 -1.76 -32.93 -3.98
N LEU A 113 -2.57 -31.89 -3.78
CA LEU A 113 -2.16 -30.67 -3.08
C LEU A 113 -1.64 -31.00 -1.67
N SER A 114 -2.43 -31.72 -0.86
CA SER A 114 -2.01 -32.09 0.50
C SER A 114 -0.71 -32.92 0.51
N ASN A 115 -0.52 -33.80 -0.48
CA ASN A 115 0.72 -34.57 -0.64
C ASN A 115 1.92 -33.65 -0.94
N ARG A 116 1.76 -32.66 -1.81
CA ARG A 116 2.82 -31.69 -2.14
C ARG A 116 3.20 -30.87 -0.91
N LEU A 117 2.23 -30.35 -0.17
CA LEU A 117 2.51 -29.55 1.01
C LEU A 117 3.12 -30.38 2.15
N ALA A 118 2.71 -31.64 2.31
CA ALA A 118 3.25 -32.55 3.32
C ALA A 118 4.65 -33.07 2.99
N ASN A 119 4.89 -33.54 1.78
CA ASN A 119 6.05 -34.39 1.49
C ASN A 119 7.16 -33.71 0.67
N TRP A 120 6.92 -32.51 0.14
CA TRP A 120 7.87 -31.83 -0.76
C TRP A 120 8.32 -30.50 -0.16
N PRO A 121 9.57 -30.34 0.30
CA PRO A 121 10.00 -29.17 1.06
C PRO A 121 9.82 -27.83 0.34
N LYS A 122 10.00 -27.80 -1.00
CA LYS A 122 9.98 -26.57 -1.80
C LYS A 122 8.66 -26.32 -2.55
N LEU A 123 7.66 -27.20 -2.42
CA LEU A 123 6.40 -27.08 -3.16
C LEU A 123 5.24 -26.74 -2.23
N ALA A 124 4.59 -25.61 -2.48
CA ALA A 124 3.37 -25.19 -1.80
C ALA A 124 2.14 -25.18 -2.72
N GLU A 125 2.22 -25.87 -3.87
CA GLU A 125 1.21 -25.81 -4.92
C GLU A 125 0.99 -27.15 -5.64
N TYR A 126 -0.13 -27.24 -6.35
CA TYR A 126 -0.44 -28.30 -7.30
C TYR A 126 -1.28 -27.77 -8.47
N ASN A 127 -0.72 -27.72 -9.68
CA ASN A 127 -1.33 -27.09 -10.86
C ASN A 127 -1.74 -25.63 -10.53
N ASP A 128 -3.02 -25.31 -10.67
CA ASP A 128 -3.67 -24.03 -10.34
C ASP A 128 -4.04 -23.88 -8.85
N LEU A 129 -3.79 -24.89 -8.01
CA LEU A 129 -4.05 -24.83 -6.57
C LEU A 129 -2.81 -24.29 -5.84
N LYS A 130 -2.83 -23.01 -5.50
CA LYS A 130 -1.69 -22.29 -4.93
C LYS A 130 -2.08 -21.51 -3.67
N PRO A 131 -2.33 -22.19 -2.52
CA PRO A 131 -2.89 -21.53 -1.34
C PRO A 131 -1.97 -20.46 -0.75
N ALA A 132 -0.64 -20.68 -0.76
CA ALA A 132 0.31 -19.68 -0.30
C ALA A 132 0.32 -18.45 -1.23
N ASP A 133 0.45 -18.65 -2.54
CA ASP A 133 0.49 -17.56 -3.52
C ASP A 133 -0.83 -16.78 -3.56
N ASP A 134 -1.97 -17.47 -3.46
CA ASP A 134 -3.29 -16.84 -3.41
C ASP A 134 -3.41 -15.90 -2.20
N LEU A 135 -3.07 -16.41 -1.01
CA LEU A 135 -3.14 -15.61 0.21
C LEU A 135 -2.15 -14.44 0.17
N ALA A 136 -0.91 -14.70 -0.25
CA ALA A 136 0.11 -13.67 -0.38
C ALA A 136 -0.32 -12.58 -1.36
N SER A 137 -0.93 -12.95 -2.50
CA SER A 137 -1.45 -11.99 -3.47
C SER A 137 -2.54 -11.09 -2.89
N TYR A 138 -3.51 -11.67 -2.17
CA TYR A 138 -4.56 -10.88 -1.51
C TYR A 138 -3.99 -9.97 -0.42
N MET A 139 -3.02 -10.45 0.36
CA MET A 139 -2.37 -9.67 1.42
C MET A 139 -1.55 -8.51 0.83
N VAL A 140 -0.69 -8.78 -0.16
CA VAL A 140 0.15 -7.76 -0.81
C VAL A 140 -0.73 -6.70 -1.48
N GLN A 141 -1.82 -7.09 -2.15
CA GLN A 141 -2.74 -6.12 -2.74
C GLN A 141 -3.33 -5.17 -1.67
N ARG A 142 -3.88 -5.70 -0.58
CA ARG A 142 -4.49 -4.89 0.49
C ARG A 142 -3.47 -4.07 1.28
N ILE A 143 -2.28 -4.63 1.50
CA ILE A 143 -1.15 -3.90 2.09
C ILE A 143 -0.75 -2.74 1.18
N ASN A 144 -0.64 -2.95 -0.14
CA ASN A 144 -0.31 -1.86 -1.05
C ASN A 144 -1.36 -0.74 -0.98
N GLU A 145 -2.65 -1.06 -1.00
CA GLU A 145 -3.73 -0.08 -0.83
C GLU A 145 -3.57 0.73 0.48
N PHE A 146 -3.18 0.07 1.56
CA PHE A 146 -2.83 0.71 2.83
C PHE A 146 -1.59 1.61 2.73
N LEU A 147 -0.52 1.14 2.08
CA LEU A 147 0.74 1.87 1.92
C LEU A 147 0.57 3.15 1.08
N TYR A 148 -0.29 3.13 0.05
CA TYR A 148 -0.63 4.29 -0.77
C TYR A 148 -1.55 5.30 -0.08
N SER A 149 -2.10 4.95 1.09
CA SER A 149 -3.03 5.79 1.85
C SER A 149 -2.49 6.13 3.26
N PRO A 150 -1.30 6.74 3.39
CA PRO A 150 -0.75 7.10 4.68
C PRO A 150 -1.62 8.15 5.38
N LYS A 151 -1.62 8.14 6.72
CA LYS A 151 -2.35 9.11 7.53
C LYS A 151 -1.81 10.53 7.33
N ALA A 152 -0.49 10.64 7.25
CA ALA A 152 0.21 11.89 7.04
C ALA A 152 1.57 11.63 6.39
N TRP A 153 2.24 12.71 5.99
CA TRP A 153 3.63 12.70 5.57
C TRP A 153 4.41 13.59 6.52
N SER A 154 5.61 13.15 6.92
CA SER A 154 6.44 13.87 7.91
C SER A 154 6.83 15.28 7.44
N LEU A 155 6.99 15.46 6.13
CA LEU A 155 7.30 16.74 5.49
C LEU A 155 6.51 16.90 4.17
N PRO A 156 6.24 18.13 3.70
CA PRO A 156 5.73 18.34 2.36
C PRO A 156 6.70 17.80 1.29
N ALA A 157 6.19 16.98 0.38
CA ALA A 157 6.94 16.42 -0.74
C ALA A 157 6.11 16.43 -2.03
N SER A 158 6.79 16.42 -3.18
CA SER A 158 6.12 16.24 -4.47
C SER A 158 5.49 14.85 -4.56
N ASP A 159 4.47 14.72 -5.40
CA ASP A 159 3.76 13.45 -5.55
C ASP A 159 4.63 12.38 -6.20
N GLU A 160 5.59 12.74 -7.06
CA GLU A 160 6.59 11.80 -7.58
C GLU A 160 7.46 11.23 -6.46
N ARG A 161 7.91 12.09 -5.53
CA ARG A 161 8.75 11.63 -4.42
C ARG A 161 7.98 10.73 -3.46
N LYS A 162 6.73 11.09 -3.15
CA LYS A 162 5.84 10.24 -2.33
C LYS A 162 5.63 8.88 -2.98
N THR A 163 5.32 8.86 -4.27
CA THR A 163 5.11 7.63 -5.04
C THR A 163 6.37 6.77 -5.04
N GLY A 164 7.55 7.38 -5.25
CA GLY A 164 8.82 6.67 -5.21
C GLY A 164 9.12 6.02 -3.85
N VAL A 165 8.85 6.71 -2.74
CA VAL A 165 9.02 6.14 -1.39
C VAL A 165 8.06 4.98 -1.15
N VAL A 166 6.78 5.13 -1.50
CA VAL A 166 5.77 4.06 -1.35
C VAL A 166 6.09 2.87 -2.25
N GLN A 167 6.58 3.08 -3.47
CA GLN A 167 6.98 2.01 -4.37
C GLN A 167 8.15 1.21 -3.81
N LYS A 168 9.22 1.88 -3.36
CA LYS A 168 10.36 1.21 -2.68
C LYS A 168 9.90 0.39 -1.47
N LEU A 169 8.95 0.93 -0.71
CA LEU A 169 8.36 0.27 0.45
C LEU A 169 7.56 -0.98 0.04
N SER A 170 6.71 -0.87 -0.98
CA SER A 170 5.93 -1.98 -1.53
C SER A 170 6.83 -3.12 -2.04
N GLU A 171 7.90 -2.79 -2.76
CA GLU A 171 8.88 -3.77 -3.27
C GLU A 171 9.53 -4.56 -2.12
N LYS A 172 10.05 -3.86 -1.09
CA LYS A 172 10.67 -4.51 0.07
C LYS A 172 9.68 -5.38 0.87
N ILE A 173 8.46 -4.90 1.08
CA ILE A 173 7.46 -5.62 1.89
C ILE A 173 6.91 -6.85 1.17
N SER A 174 6.75 -6.79 -0.16
CA SER A 174 6.11 -7.87 -0.92
C SER A 174 6.83 -9.21 -0.74
N ASP A 175 8.18 -9.21 -0.77
CA ASP A 175 8.98 -10.41 -0.58
C ASP A 175 8.87 -10.96 0.85
N GLU A 176 8.88 -10.08 1.86
CA GLU A 176 8.72 -10.48 3.26
C GLU A 176 7.32 -11.07 3.53
N ILE A 177 6.27 -10.50 2.94
CA ILE A 177 4.90 -11.02 3.05
C ILE A 177 4.77 -12.38 2.35
N ASN A 178 5.35 -12.53 1.16
CA ASN A 178 5.39 -13.83 0.46
C ASN A 178 6.02 -14.91 1.33
N GLN A 179 7.16 -14.60 1.97
CA GLN A 179 7.86 -15.53 2.84
C GLN A 179 7.08 -15.83 4.12
N LEU A 180 6.48 -14.81 4.76
CA LEU A 180 5.64 -14.96 5.94
C LEU A 180 4.46 -15.90 5.65
N VAL A 181 3.74 -15.65 4.56
CA VAL A 181 2.59 -16.47 4.16
C VAL A 181 3.03 -17.90 3.82
N PHE A 182 4.13 -18.08 3.09
CA PHE A 182 4.66 -19.41 2.79
C PHE A 182 4.96 -20.20 4.07
N ASN A 183 5.64 -19.57 5.04
CA ASN A 183 5.98 -20.19 6.32
C ASN A 183 4.70 -20.60 7.06
N ARG A 184 3.75 -19.67 7.21
CA ARG A 184 2.49 -19.94 7.91
C ARG A 184 1.69 -21.04 7.23
N VAL A 185 1.51 -20.98 5.91
CA VAL A 185 0.72 -21.99 5.17
C VAL A 185 1.35 -23.36 5.26
N LYS A 186 2.66 -23.48 5.06
CA LYS A 186 3.31 -24.76 4.83
C LYS A 186 4.16 -25.22 6.00
N ILE A 187 5.10 -24.41 6.45
CA ILE A 187 6.14 -24.79 7.41
C ILE A 187 5.52 -24.98 8.79
N ASP A 188 4.80 -23.98 9.27
CA ASP A 188 4.23 -23.96 10.62
C ASP A 188 3.10 -24.99 10.77
N ASN A 189 2.41 -25.29 9.67
CA ASN A 189 1.29 -26.23 9.61
C ASN A 189 1.64 -27.57 8.95
N HIS A 190 2.93 -27.91 8.85
CA HIS A 190 3.42 -29.12 8.15
C HIS A 190 2.79 -30.42 8.67
N ALA A 191 2.66 -30.56 9.99
CA ALA A 191 2.04 -31.73 10.62
C ALA A 191 0.58 -31.91 10.19
N GLN A 192 -0.18 -30.83 10.07
CA GLN A 192 -1.57 -30.90 9.63
C GLN A 192 -1.68 -31.25 8.14
N TRP A 193 -0.74 -30.81 7.31
CA TRP A 193 -0.68 -31.26 5.92
C TRP A 193 -0.45 -32.76 5.80
N ILE A 194 0.41 -33.33 6.66
CA ILE A 194 0.61 -34.78 6.76
C ILE A 194 -0.71 -35.49 7.14
N LEU A 195 -1.43 -34.98 8.13
CA LEU A 195 -2.73 -35.52 8.54
C LEU A 195 -3.75 -35.47 7.39
N ALA A 196 -3.90 -34.31 6.75
CA ALA A 196 -4.80 -34.10 5.62
C ALA A 196 -4.51 -35.09 4.47
N PHE A 197 -3.24 -35.32 4.16
CA PHE A 197 -2.84 -36.29 3.14
C PHE A 197 -3.20 -37.73 3.53
N ASN A 198 -3.00 -38.09 4.79
CA ASN A 198 -3.11 -39.47 5.29
C ASN A 198 -4.54 -39.98 5.49
N TYR A 199 -5.58 -39.13 5.44
CA TYR A 199 -6.97 -39.62 5.48
C TYR A 199 -7.25 -40.63 4.35
N LYS A 200 -7.85 -41.78 4.71
CA LYS A 200 -8.14 -42.90 3.80
C LYS A 200 -9.54 -43.47 4.08
N GLY A 201 -10.10 -44.17 3.11
CA GLY A 201 -11.41 -44.83 3.23
C GLY A 201 -12.60 -43.91 2.99
N SER A 202 -13.79 -44.41 3.33
CA SER A 202 -15.05 -43.66 3.22
C SER A 202 -15.01 -42.40 4.10
N GLY A 203 -15.56 -41.29 3.62
CA GLY A 203 -15.58 -40.01 4.35
C GLY A 203 -14.27 -39.21 4.33
N SER A 204 -13.15 -39.81 3.92
CA SER A 204 -11.82 -39.16 3.91
C SER A 204 -11.74 -37.87 3.08
N THR A 205 -12.57 -37.73 2.05
CA THR A 205 -12.66 -36.49 1.26
C THR A 205 -13.12 -35.31 2.10
N LEU A 206 -14.16 -35.49 2.93
CA LEU A 206 -14.69 -34.43 3.78
C LEU A 206 -13.74 -34.12 4.93
N GLN A 207 -13.19 -35.16 5.58
CA GLN A 207 -12.21 -34.99 6.67
C GLN A 207 -10.97 -34.22 6.20
N ARG A 208 -10.43 -34.55 5.02
CA ARG A 208 -9.32 -33.79 4.42
C ARG A 208 -9.68 -32.33 4.17
N ALA A 209 -10.87 -32.07 3.62
CA ALA A 209 -11.31 -30.70 3.36
C ALA A 209 -11.43 -29.90 4.67
N GLN A 210 -11.97 -30.50 5.73
CA GLN A 210 -12.07 -29.88 7.05
C GLN A 210 -10.71 -29.63 7.68
N GLU A 211 -9.76 -30.57 7.55
CA GLU A 211 -8.39 -30.39 8.04
C GLU A 211 -7.70 -29.22 7.34
N ILE A 212 -7.80 -29.16 6.00
CA ILE A 212 -7.24 -28.05 5.22
C ILE A 212 -7.89 -26.71 5.60
N ARG A 213 -9.20 -26.69 5.81
CA ARG A 213 -9.90 -25.51 6.34
C ARG A 213 -9.32 -25.09 7.68
N SER A 214 -9.07 -26.02 8.60
CA SER A 214 -8.51 -25.69 9.92
C SER A 214 -7.09 -25.12 9.83
N ILE A 215 -6.30 -25.54 8.82
CA ILE A 215 -5.00 -24.92 8.53
C ILE A 215 -5.23 -23.46 8.13
N PHE A 216 -6.12 -23.21 7.18
CA PHE A 216 -6.41 -21.85 6.71
C PHE A 216 -6.91 -20.90 7.80
N GLU A 217 -7.79 -21.38 8.69
CA GLU A 217 -8.26 -20.62 9.84
C GLU A 217 -7.14 -20.25 10.84
N LYS A 218 -6.04 -21.03 10.88
CA LYS A 218 -4.86 -20.70 11.70
C LYS A 218 -3.87 -19.78 10.99
N VAL A 219 -3.71 -19.97 9.68
CA VAL A 219 -2.77 -19.21 8.85
C VAL A 219 -3.17 -17.74 8.83
N ILE A 220 -4.44 -17.48 8.54
CA ILE A 220 -5.03 -16.14 8.51
C ILE A 220 -6.24 -16.12 9.47
N PRO A 221 -5.99 -15.95 10.76
CA PRO A 221 -7.06 -15.93 11.75
C PRO A 221 -7.88 -14.66 11.56
N GLN A 222 -9.21 -14.76 11.72
CA GLN A 222 -10.06 -13.58 11.73
C GLN A 222 -9.75 -12.74 12.97
N PRO A 223 -9.36 -11.47 12.81
CA PRO A 223 -9.26 -10.52 13.92
C PRO A 223 -10.53 -10.51 14.78
N ARG A 224 -10.37 -10.82 16.07
CA ARG A 224 -11.46 -10.75 17.06
C ARG A 224 -11.21 -9.60 18.03
N ILE A 225 -12.28 -9.14 18.66
CA ILE A 225 -12.20 -8.15 19.74
C ILE A 225 -11.41 -8.72 20.93
N THR A 226 -11.42 -10.04 21.10
CA THR A 226 -10.64 -10.76 22.11
C THR A 226 -9.21 -10.98 21.65
N TYR A 227 -8.23 -10.73 22.52
CA TYR A 227 -6.84 -11.10 22.31
C TYR A 227 -6.70 -12.63 22.21
N ASP A 228 -6.67 -13.17 21.00
CA ASP A 228 -6.14 -14.51 20.73
C ASP A 228 -4.70 -14.41 20.23
N SER A 229 -3.82 -15.27 20.75
CA SER A 229 -2.38 -15.18 20.50
C SER A 229 -2.01 -15.34 19.02
N VAL A 230 -2.87 -15.98 18.22
CA VAL A 230 -2.61 -16.27 16.81
C VAL A 230 -2.92 -15.05 15.93
N SER A 231 -3.99 -14.29 16.20
CA SER A 231 -4.33 -13.08 15.43
C SER A 231 -3.45 -11.89 15.78
N GLY A 232 -3.07 -11.75 17.05
CA GLY A 232 -2.09 -10.76 17.49
C GLY A 232 -0.76 -10.94 16.76
N ASP A 233 -0.27 -12.18 16.69
CA ASP A 233 0.99 -12.52 16.02
C ASP A 233 1.01 -12.11 14.53
N LEU A 234 -0.05 -12.37 13.75
CA LEU A 234 -0.06 -11.98 12.34
C LEU A 234 -0.01 -10.44 12.16
N LEU A 235 -0.80 -9.72 12.94
CA LEU A 235 -0.84 -8.26 12.91
C LEU A 235 0.52 -7.65 13.28
N ASP A 236 1.12 -8.15 14.35
CA ASP A 236 2.43 -7.70 14.83
C ASP A 236 3.52 -8.00 13.80
N ASN A 237 3.54 -9.20 13.22
CA ASN A 237 4.49 -9.55 12.15
C ASN A 237 4.40 -8.59 10.95
N ILE A 238 3.18 -8.27 10.47
CA ILE A 238 3.00 -7.34 9.34
C ILE A 238 3.45 -5.92 9.72
N ARG A 239 3.11 -5.48 10.93
CA ARG A 239 3.54 -4.17 11.44
C ARG A 239 5.07 -4.09 11.50
N GLU A 240 5.72 -5.11 12.05
CA GLU A 240 7.18 -5.17 12.14
C GLU A 240 7.86 -5.18 10.77
N ILE A 241 7.27 -5.88 9.78
CA ILE A 241 7.75 -5.84 8.40
C ILE A 241 7.69 -4.41 7.85
N ILE A 242 6.57 -3.71 8.01
CA ILE A 242 6.41 -2.33 7.52
C ILE A 242 7.35 -1.37 8.23
N GLU A 243 7.45 -1.45 9.57
CA GLU A 243 8.33 -0.60 10.37
C GLU A 243 9.81 -0.82 10.02
N ARG A 244 10.25 -2.08 9.86
CA ARG A 244 11.62 -2.40 9.43
C ARG A 244 11.91 -1.89 8.02
N ALA A 245 10.99 -2.10 7.07
CA ALA A 245 11.16 -1.62 5.70
C ALA A 245 11.26 -0.08 5.65
N LEU A 246 10.44 0.63 6.45
CA LEU A 246 10.54 2.09 6.60
C LEU A 246 11.87 2.54 7.20
N ALA A 247 12.37 1.83 8.23
CA ALA A 247 13.65 2.14 8.84
C ALA A 247 14.81 2.00 7.83
N LEU A 248 14.82 0.92 7.03
CA LEU A 248 15.82 0.70 6.00
C LEU A 248 15.82 1.80 4.93
N ILE A 249 14.64 2.23 4.46
CA ILE A 249 14.55 3.30 3.47
C ILE A 249 15.02 4.64 4.07
N LYS A 250 14.70 4.91 5.35
CA LYS A 250 15.20 6.10 6.06
C LYS A 250 16.73 6.11 6.15
N GLU A 251 17.34 4.97 6.43
CA GLU A 251 18.79 4.83 6.47
C GLU A 251 19.44 5.01 5.09
N GLU A 252 18.87 4.42 4.04
CA GLU A 252 19.36 4.55 2.65
C GLU A 252 19.35 6.01 2.18
N GLU A 253 18.30 6.76 2.48
CA GLU A 253 18.16 8.18 2.13
C GLU A 253 19.04 9.09 3.02
N SER A 254 19.42 8.66 4.23
CA SER A 254 20.35 9.42 5.08
C SER A 254 21.82 9.28 4.68
N LYS A 255 22.15 8.25 3.90
CA LYS A 255 23.51 7.95 3.42
C LYS A 255 23.79 8.50 2.01
N SER A 256 22.76 8.95 1.29
CA SER A 256 22.86 9.59 -0.03
C SER A 256 22.94 11.10 0.09
#